data_AF-A0A1P8USW6-F1
#
_entry.id   AF-A0A1P8USW6-F1
#
_cell.length_a   1.000
_cell.length_b   1.000
_cell.length_c   1.000
_cell.angle_alpha   90.00
_cell.angle_beta   90.00
_cell.angle_gamma   90.00
#
_symmetry.space_group_name_H-M   'P 1'
#
loop_
_entity.id
_entity.type
_entity.pdbx_description
1 polymer ?
#
loop_
_entity_poly.entity_id
_entity_poly.type
_entity_poly.pdbx_seq_one_letter_code
_entity_poly.pdbx_strand_id
1 'polypeptide(L)'
;MNQFQSMGEVFAALRRRAFLIFCVTALGCALSVWLALNQTKIYETTAVVQIEDAQVPDSLAGATAQSEDAARRVRLIEQRLMSRDNLLRIMQEHSLFAADPHMPLNERVSLMRESVRIEEIRSNANAFQAQQEAPSGLLISVTLDDPQKAADLANELMYTVIEQSRSRSAGRARETLTFFEGEAERVSEEINAMEAQIASYKRENAAALPGGLASLRDQLATLQDNLLQLDRDIVALEANSSRQREEVLARQVALMREQKALVQSRIAEIEQTILEAPEVERELSGLERRLDELQEQYGVITRRKAEAEMGQMLEDRQQMDRFEVLETALVPEVPASGSRKKLAMLGGVGSVIAAVGLAFVVELMNPAIRSAVQMERALGMQPVVAIPTIKTRRERRGRGLRLLALVASLAAVGTAAFRLLGDRIPWQMLVEKLLPRAAQP
;
A
#
# COMPACT_ATOMS: atom_id res chain seq x y z
N MET A 1 54.10 -39.07 19.99
CA MET A 1 53.61 -40.04 21.00
C MET A 1 52.09 -40.07 20.97
N ASN A 2 51.48 -41.00 20.23
CA ASN A 2 50.03 -41.14 20.21
C ASN A 2 49.58 -41.93 21.44
N GLN A 3 49.12 -41.24 22.48
CA GLN A 3 48.71 -41.85 23.76
C GLN A 3 47.40 -42.65 23.69
N PHE A 4 46.63 -42.52 22.60
CA PHE A 4 45.35 -43.20 22.42
C PHE A 4 45.45 -44.11 21.18
N GLN A 5 45.92 -45.34 21.37
CA GLN A 5 45.94 -46.35 20.30
C GLN A 5 44.89 -47.44 20.50
N SER A 6 44.23 -47.47 21.68
CA SER A 6 43.17 -48.42 21.99
C SER A 6 41.95 -47.73 22.62
N MET A 7 40.74 -48.23 22.31
CA MET A 7 39.48 -47.72 22.88
C MET A 7 39.43 -47.84 24.42
N GLY A 8 40.13 -48.84 24.98
CA GLY A 8 40.25 -49.01 26.42
C GLY A 8 41.03 -47.89 27.13
N GLU A 9 42.03 -47.31 26.47
CA GLU A 9 42.82 -46.20 27.03
C GLU A 9 42.02 -44.88 27.07
N VAL A 10 41.18 -44.65 26.05
CA VAL A 10 40.24 -43.52 26.00
C VAL A 10 39.23 -43.61 27.14
N PHE A 11 38.63 -44.79 27.35
CA PHE A 11 37.69 -45.01 28.45
C PHE A 11 38.35 -44.85 29.83
N ALA A 12 39.58 -45.34 29.98
CA ALA A 12 40.35 -45.16 31.20
C ALA A 12 40.69 -43.67 31.46
N ALA A 13 40.99 -42.89 30.41
CA ALA A 13 41.22 -41.45 30.51
C ALA A 13 39.96 -40.69 30.94
N LEU A 14 38.82 -41.00 30.33
CA LEU A 14 37.52 -40.46 30.69
C LEU A 14 37.17 -40.78 32.15
N ARG A 15 37.34 -42.02 32.60
CA ARG A 15 37.06 -42.43 33.98
C ARG A 15 37.92 -41.68 35.00
N ARG A 16 39.18 -41.40 34.68
CA ARG A 16 40.08 -40.61 35.56
C ARG A 16 39.63 -39.16 35.71
N ARG A 17 38.97 -38.61 34.70
CA ARG A 17 38.45 -37.24 34.67
C ARG A 17 36.93 -37.19 34.85
N ALA A 18 36.29 -38.30 35.24
CA ALA A 18 34.85 -38.40 35.37
C ALA A 18 34.26 -37.31 36.29
N PHE A 19 34.97 -36.94 37.36
CA PHE A 19 34.56 -35.85 38.24
C PHE A 19 34.59 -34.46 37.54
N LEU A 20 35.62 -34.20 36.72
CA LEU A 20 35.71 -32.96 35.94
C LEU A 20 34.60 -32.91 34.89
N ILE A 21 34.40 -34.02 34.16
CA ILE A 21 33.33 -34.15 33.15
C ILE A 21 31.98 -33.89 33.82
N PHE A 22 31.72 -34.54 34.96
CA PHE A 22 30.48 -34.35 35.72
C PHE A 22 30.26 -32.90 36.15
N CYS A 23 31.27 -32.23 36.72
CA CYS A 23 31.14 -30.84 37.15
C CYS A 23 30.86 -29.88 35.97
N VAL A 24 31.56 -30.07 34.85
CA VAL A 24 31.40 -29.20 33.66
C VAL A 24 30.04 -29.44 32.99
N THR A 25 29.61 -30.69 32.85
CA THR A 25 28.29 -31.02 32.34
C THR A 25 27.19 -30.50 33.26
N ALA A 26 27.31 -30.67 34.58
CA ALA A 26 26.32 -30.16 35.54
C ALA A 26 26.18 -28.63 35.45
N LEU A 27 27.30 -27.90 35.36
CA LEU A 27 27.30 -26.45 35.22
C LEU A 27 26.73 -26.00 33.86
N GLY A 28 27.09 -26.67 32.76
CA GLY A 28 26.55 -26.38 31.43
C GLY A 28 25.06 -26.68 31.30
N CYS A 29 24.58 -27.78 31.87
CA CYS A 29 23.14 -28.10 31.96
C CYS A 29 22.39 -27.05 32.78
N ALA A 30 22.93 -26.63 33.94
CA ALA A 30 22.31 -25.58 34.76
C ALA A 30 22.20 -24.26 33.99
N LEU A 31 23.26 -23.85 33.28
CA LEU A 31 23.26 -22.66 32.43
C LEU A 31 22.27 -22.77 31.26
N SER A 32 22.20 -23.95 30.62
CA SER A 32 21.28 -24.20 29.52
C SER A 32 19.81 -24.16 29.95
N VAL A 33 19.48 -24.75 31.10
CA VAL A 33 18.13 -24.68 31.67
C VAL A 33 17.80 -23.25 32.07
N TRP A 34 18.74 -22.51 32.66
CA TRP A 34 18.55 -21.11 33.02
C TRP A 34 18.25 -20.24 31.79
N LEU A 35 19.03 -20.38 30.71
CA LEU A 35 18.77 -19.69 29.43
C LEU A 35 17.42 -20.10 28.83
N ALA A 36 17.06 -21.37 28.89
CA ALA A 36 15.79 -21.87 28.38
C ALA A 36 14.57 -21.36 29.18
N LEU A 37 14.72 -21.15 30.49
CA LEU A 37 13.66 -20.57 31.32
C LEU A 37 13.52 -19.06 31.11
N ASN A 38 14.62 -18.37 30.80
CA ASN A 38 14.66 -16.93 30.56
C ASN A 38 14.23 -16.52 29.13
N GLN A 39 13.89 -17.47 28.27
CA GLN A 39 13.39 -17.18 26.93
C GLN A 39 11.97 -16.58 27.00
N THR A 40 11.81 -15.40 26.39
CA THR A 40 10.52 -14.75 26.21
C THR A 40 9.60 -15.64 25.38
N LYS A 41 8.34 -15.73 25.79
CA LYS A 41 7.31 -16.44 25.03
C LYS A 41 6.80 -15.48 23.97
N ILE A 42 6.67 -15.97 22.75
CA ILE A 42 6.06 -15.23 21.63
C ILE A 42 4.85 -16.05 21.21
N TYR A 43 3.74 -15.36 21.00
CA TYR A 43 2.44 -15.89 20.65
C TYR A 43 2.07 -15.38 19.26
N GLU A 44 1.58 -16.28 18.42
CA GLU A 44 1.16 -15.97 17.06
C GLU A 44 -0.33 -16.22 16.93
N THR A 45 -1.04 -15.33 16.26
CA THR A 45 -2.45 -15.47 15.91
C THR A 45 -2.71 -14.87 14.55
N THR A 46 -3.77 -15.35 13.89
CA THR A 46 -4.06 -15.02 12.50
C THR A 46 -5.54 -14.68 12.35
N ALA A 47 -5.83 -13.57 11.66
CA ALA A 47 -7.16 -13.22 11.18
C ALA A 47 -7.20 -13.38 9.65
N VAL A 48 -8.34 -13.79 9.12
CA VAL A 48 -8.55 -14.03 7.69
C VAL A 48 -9.67 -13.14 7.17
N VAL A 49 -9.34 -12.32 6.17
CA VAL A 49 -10.30 -11.50 5.43
C VAL A 49 -10.47 -12.11 4.04
N GLN A 50 -11.71 -12.37 3.63
CA GLN A 50 -12.03 -12.81 2.28
C GLN A 50 -12.33 -11.60 1.40
N ILE A 51 -11.95 -11.68 0.13
CA ILE A 51 -12.29 -10.69 -0.89
C ILE A 51 -13.34 -11.33 -1.81
N GLU A 52 -14.56 -10.82 -1.81
CA GLU A 52 -15.62 -11.20 -2.74
C GLU A 52 -15.65 -10.22 -3.92
N ASP A 53 -15.63 -10.75 -5.14
CA ASP A 53 -15.81 -9.96 -6.36
C ASP A 53 -17.28 -9.50 -6.49
N ALA A 54 -17.49 -8.27 -6.96
CA ALA A 54 -18.82 -7.74 -7.21
C ALA A 54 -19.61 -8.64 -8.17
N GLN A 55 -20.82 -9.03 -7.77
CA GLN A 55 -21.71 -9.89 -8.58
C GLN A 55 -22.31 -9.17 -9.79
N VAL A 56 -22.05 -7.87 -9.97
CA VAL A 56 -22.56 -7.07 -11.10
C VAL A 56 -21.54 -7.16 -12.25
N PRO A 57 -21.89 -7.74 -13.40
CA PRO A 57 -20.98 -7.82 -14.55
C PRO A 57 -20.78 -6.41 -15.12
N ASP A 58 -19.62 -5.81 -14.84
CA ASP A 58 -19.25 -4.53 -15.42
C ASP A 58 -18.74 -4.79 -16.86
N SER A 59 -19.66 -4.81 -17.82
CA SER A 59 -19.44 -5.30 -19.19
C SER A 59 -18.60 -4.36 -20.08
N LEU A 60 -17.73 -3.52 -19.51
CA LEU A 60 -17.00 -2.49 -20.25
C LEU A 60 -15.48 -2.47 -20.01
N ALA A 61 -14.97 -3.19 -19.02
CA ALA A 61 -13.53 -3.38 -18.83
C ALA A 61 -13.23 -4.88 -18.74
N GLY A 62 -12.43 -5.41 -19.68
CA GLY A 62 -12.10 -6.84 -19.73
C GLY A 62 -11.57 -7.36 -18.39
N ALA A 63 -11.86 -8.62 -18.09
CA ALA A 63 -11.54 -9.30 -16.82
C ALA A 63 -10.06 -9.18 -16.38
N THR A 64 -9.14 -8.90 -17.31
CA THR A 64 -7.71 -8.68 -17.02
C THR A 64 -7.39 -7.32 -16.39
N ALA A 65 -8.20 -6.28 -16.63
CA ALA A 65 -8.00 -4.96 -16.00
C ALA A 65 -8.47 -4.95 -14.54
N GLN A 66 -9.47 -5.77 -14.21
CA GLN A 66 -10.03 -5.89 -12.87
C GLN A 66 -9.08 -6.63 -11.90
N SER A 67 -8.38 -7.67 -12.36
CA SER A 67 -7.46 -8.45 -11.51
C SER A 67 -6.17 -7.70 -11.15
N GLU A 68 -5.60 -6.93 -12.08
CA GLU A 68 -4.46 -6.05 -11.79
C GLU A 68 -4.81 -4.95 -10.77
N ASP A 69 -6.04 -4.44 -10.81
CA ASP A 69 -6.49 -3.39 -9.91
C ASP A 69 -6.72 -3.93 -8.48
N ALA A 70 -7.30 -5.12 -8.33
CA ALA A 70 -7.47 -5.77 -7.03
C ALA A 70 -6.14 -6.00 -6.29
N ALA A 71 -5.14 -6.60 -6.95
CA ALA A 71 -3.81 -6.81 -6.38
C ALA A 71 -3.07 -5.50 -6.08
N ARG A 72 -3.33 -4.44 -6.85
CA ARG A 72 -2.80 -3.09 -6.55
C ARG A 72 -3.47 -2.48 -5.32
N ARG A 73 -4.79 -2.63 -5.19
CA ARG A 73 -5.57 -2.15 -4.04
C ARG A 73 -5.10 -2.78 -2.73
N VAL A 74 -4.89 -4.11 -2.70
CA VAL A 74 -4.42 -4.81 -1.49
C VAL A 74 -3.05 -4.29 -1.04
N ARG A 75 -2.08 -4.14 -1.96
CA ARG A 75 -0.77 -3.54 -1.65
C ARG A 75 -0.87 -2.11 -1.11
N LEU A 76 -1.77 -1.28 -1.65
CA LEU A 76 -1.99 0.08 -1.13
C LEU A 76 -2.63 0.07 0.27
N ILE A 77 -3.50 -0.90 0.56
CA ILE A 77 -4.05 -1.12 1.91
C ILE A 77 -2.92 -1.50 2.87
N GLU A 78 -2.10 -2.49 2.50
CA GLU A 78 -0.95 -2.93 3.28
C GLU A 78 0.00 -1.76 3.59
N GLN A 79 0.40 -0.98 2.58
CA GLN A 79 1.26 0.18 2.75
C GLN A 79 0.69 1.22 3.72
N ARG A 80 -0.63 1.43 3.70
CA ARG A 80 -1.30 2.38 4.59
C ARG A 80 -1.44 1.86 6.02
N LEU A 81 -1.71 0.57 6.19
CA LEU A 81 -1.72 -0.07 7.51
C LEU A 81 -0.33 -0.01 8.16
N MET A 82 0.70 -0.25 7.36
CA MET A 82 2.11 -0.20 7.78
C MET A 82 2.69 1.23 7.80
N SER A 83 1.86 2.26 7.58
CA SER A 83 2.28 3.64 7.70
C SER A 83 2.60 3.98 9.16
N ARG A 84 3.62 4.83 9.37
CA ARG A 84 4.06 5.21 10.72
C ARG A 84 2.91 5.73 11.56
N ASP A 85 2.09 6.61 11.00
CA ASP A 85 1.01 7.26 11.75
C ASP A 85 -0.09 6.26 12.15
N ASN A 86 -0.43 5.31 11.26
CA ASN A 86 -1.38 4.26 11.60
C ASN A 86 -0.84 3.31 12.67
N LEU A 87 0.42 2.87 12.54
CA LEU A 87 1.05 2.02 13.55
C LEU A 87 1.11 2.72 14.91
N LEU A 88 1.43 4.02 14.95
CA LEU A 88 1.44 4.80 16.19
C LEU A 88 0.06 4.91 16.83
N ARG A 89 -0.99 5.16 16.04
CA ARG A 89 -2.38 5.19 16.52
C ARG A 89 -2.74 3.86 17.19
N ILE A 90 -2.54 2.75 16.49
CA ILE A 90 -2.88 1.41 16.97
C ILE A 90 -2.07 1.05 18.22
N MET A 91 -0.77 1.38 18.24
CA MET A 91 0.08 1.15 19.41
C MET A 91 -0.42 1.88 20.66
N GLN A 92 -0.90 3.12 20.51
CA GLN A 92 -1.45 3.90 21.62
C GLN A 92 -2.79 3.33 22.10
N GLU A 93 -3.67 3.00 21.17
CA GLU A 93 -5.01 2.46 21.42
C GLU A 93 -4.96 1.13 22.20
N HIS A 94 -4.09 0.20 21.78
CA HIS A 94 -3.94 -1.09 22.44
C HIS A 94 -2.83 -1.13 23.51
N SER A 95 -2.22 0.02 23.85
CA SER A 95 -1.13 0.10 24.82
C SER A 95 -0.01 -0.94 24.56
N LEU A 96 0.40 -1.04 23.30
CA LEU A 96 1.45 -1.94 22.84
C LEU A 96 2.84 -1.37 23.18
N PHE A 97 3.80 -2.24 23.48
CA PHE A 97 5.17 -1.86 23.84
C PHE A 97 5.27 -0.89 25.04
N ALA A 98 4.26 -0.84 25.91
CA ALA A 98 4.24 0.02 27.10
C ALA A 98 5.14 -0.49 28.25
N ALA A 99 5.65 -1.72 28.15
CA ALA A 99 6.45 -2.36 29.21
C ALA A 99 7.80 -1.67 29.46
N ASP A 100 8.38 -1.07 28.41
CA ASP A 100 9.62 -0.29 28.46
C ASP A 100 9.40 1.16 28.00
N PRO A 101 9.22 2.09 28.94
CA PRO A 101 9.03 3.50 28.63
C PRO A 101 10.24 4.17 27.96
N HIS A 102 11.45 3.62 28.13
CA HIS A 102 12.69 4.22 27.62
C HIS A 102 12.99 3.86 26.16
N MET A 103 12.25 2.91 25.58
CA MET A 103 12.43 2.51 24.18
C MET A 103 12.17 3.69 23.24
N PRO A 104 13.08 4.05 22.33
CA PRO A 104 12.89 5.15 21.40
C PRO A 104 11.77 4.83 20.40
N LEU A 105 11.07 5.87 19.94
CA LEU A 105 9.84 5.72 19.13
C LEU A 105 10.08 4.94 17.83
N ASN A 106 11.22 5.16 17.18
CA ASN A 106 11.62 4.48 15.95
C ASN A 106 11.76 2.96 16.15
N GLU A 107 12.32 2.53 17.28
CA GLU A 107 12.46 1.13 17.63
C GLU A 107 11.10 0.49 17.87
N ARG A 108 10.19 1.16 18.60
CA ARG A 108 8.82 0.66 18.80
C ARG A 108 8.07 0.47 17.47
N VAL A 109 8.18 1.43 16.55
CA VAL A 109 7.54 1.35 15.23
C VAL A 109 8.19 0.24 14.39
N SER A 110 9.50 0.02 14.49
CA SER A 110 10.19 -1.08 13.81
C SER A 110 9.72 -2.44 14.32
N LEU A 111 9.65 -2.61 15.64
CA LEU A 111 9.14 -3.84 16.27
C LEU A 111 7.67 -4.08 15.90
N MET A 112 6.85 -3.03 15.87
CA MET A 112 5.47 -3.13 15.42
C MET A 112 5.37 -3.64 13.97
N ARG A 113 6.20 -3.10 13.07
CA ARG A 113 6.22 -3.53 11.66
C ARG A 113 6.68 -4.98 11.51
N GLU A 114 7.63 -5.43 12.33
CA GLU A 114 8.11 -6.82 12.34
C GLU A 114 7.07 -7.77 12.97
N SER A 115 6.27 -7.28 13.91
CA SER A 115 5.25 -8.08 14.60
C SER A 115 4.04 -8.45 13.74
N VAL A 116 3.77 -7.69 12.68
CA VAL A 116 2.61 -7.85 11.80
C VAL A 116 3.07 -8.35 10.43
N ARG A 117 2.51 -9.47 9.98
CA ARG A 117 2.74 -10.03 8.65
C ARG A 117 1.41 -10.14 7.91
N ILE A 118 1.34 -9.55 6.73
CA ILE A 118 0.15 -9.55 5.89
C ILE A 118 0.49 -10.34 4.62
N GLU A 119 -0.30 -11.38 4.32
CA GLU A 119 -0.10 -12.23 3.14
C GLU A 119 -1.37 -12.32 2.30
N GLU A 120 -1.23 -12.26 0.99
CA GLU A 120 -2.33 -12.45 0.05
C GLU A 120 -2.60 -13.95 -0.15
N ILE A 121 -3.86 -14.37 0.00
CA ILE A 121 -4.31 -15.70 -0.41
C ILE A 121 -4.62 -15.66 -1.90
N ARG A 122 -3.95 -16.47 -2.71
CA ARG A 122 -4.22 -16.63 -4.15
C ARG A 122 -4.66 -18.07 -4.43
N SER A 123 -5.72 -18.25 -5.22
CA SER A 123 -6.22 -19.58 -5.60
C SER A 123 -5.28 -20.24 -6.60
N ASN A 124 -4.23 -20.91 -6.11
CA ASN A 124 -3.25 -21.57 -6.96
C ASN A 124 -3.87 -22.59 -7.93
N ALA A 125 -3.65 -22.44 -9.24
CA ALA A 125 -3.81 -23.56 -10.19
C ALA A 125 -2.55 -23.84 -11.04
N ASN A 126 -1.67 -22.87 -11.34
CA ASN A 126 -0.43 -23.11 -12.10
C ASN A 126 0.68 -22.07 -11.82
N ALA A 127 1.87 -22.52 -11.42
CA ALA A 127 3.03 -21.67 -11.11
C ALA A 127 3.54 -20.80 -12.28
N PHE A 128 3.13 -21.09 -13.52
CA PHE A 128 3.45 -20.31 -14.72
C PHE A 128 2.48 -19.13 -14.99
N GLN A 129 1.32 -19.07 -14.32
CA GLN A 129 0.30 -18.01 -14.48
C GLN A 129 0.00 -17.22 -13.18
N ALA A 130 0.70 -17.52 -12.09
CA ALA A 130 0.51 -16.93 -10.76
C ALA A 130 0.68 -15.39 -10.67
N GLN A 131 1.09 -14.74 -11.75
CA GLN A 131 1.23 -13.29 -11.83
C GLN A 131 -0.08 -12.55 -12.18
N GLN A 132 -1.13 -13.25 -12.64
CA GLN A 132 -2.31 -12.63 -13.26
C GLN A 132 -3.64 -12.83 -12.50
N GLU A 133 -3.68 -13.66 -11.46
CA GLU A 133 -4.91 -13.90 -10.68
C GLU A 133 -5.03 -12.94 -9.49
N ALA A 134 -6.25 -12.41 -9.29
CA ALA A 134 -6.58 -11.55 -8.17
C ALA A 134 -6.48 -12.31 -6.83
N PRO A 135 -6.04 -11.66 -5.74
CA PRO A 135 -6.05 -12.28 -4.42
C PRO A 135 -7.49 -12.53 -3.97
N SER A 136 -7.76 -13.74 -3.47
CA SER A 136 -9.08 -14.16 -2.95
C SER A 136 -9.25 -13.83 -1.46
N GLY A 137 -8.18 -13.44 -0.77
CA GLY A 137 -8.21 -13.12 0.66
C GLY A 137 -6.89 -12.56 1.19
N LEU A 138 -6.90 -12.20 2.46
CA LEU A 138 -5.79 -11.63 3.22
C LEU A 138 -5.62 -12.39 4.54
N LEU A 139 -4.41 -12.88 4.80
CA LEU A 139 -3.98 -13.43 6.07
C LEU A 139 -3.24 -12.34 6.84
N ILE A 140 -3.73 -12.00 8.03
CA ILE A 140 -3.11 -11.03 8.93
C ILE A 140 -2.59 -11.80 10.13
N SER A 141 -1.30 -12.08 10.14
CA SER A 141 -0.62 -12.75 11.26
C SER A 141 0.06 -11.73 12.17
N VAL A 142 -0.17 -11.88 13.47
CA VAL A 142 0.39 -11.00 14.50
C VAL A 142 1.17 -11.82 15.50
N THR A 143 2.38 -11.36 15.83
CA THR A 143 3.29 -11.99 16.79
C THR A 143 3.63 -11.04 17.93
N LEU A 144 3.19 -11.34 19.15
CA LEU A 144 3.47 -10.53 20.34
C LEU A 144 3.83 -11.40 21.55
N ASP A 145 4.36 -10.78 22.59
CA ASP A 145 4.69 -11.42 23.87
C ASP A 145 3.47 -11.68 24.76
N ASP A 146 2.40 -10.91 24.55
CA ASP A 146 1.10 -11.05 25.20
C ASP A 146 0.06 -11.66 24.23
N PRO A 147 -0.53 -12.83 24.55
CA PRO A 147 -1.48 -13.50 23.67
C PRO A 147 -2.79 -12.72 23.48
N GLN A 148 -3.24 -11.95 24.48
CA GLN A 148 -4.47 -11.15 24.34
C GLN A 148 -4.24 -10.00 23.38
N LYS A 149 -3.14 -9.26 23.58
CA LYS A 149 -2.77 -8.15 22.70
C LYS A 149 -2.52 -8.59 21.26
N ALA A 150 -1.99 -9.81 21.06
CA ALA A 150 -1.82 -10.38 19.72
C ALA A 150 -3.16 -10.52 18.99
N ALA A 151 -4.17 -11.08 19.67
CA ALA A 151 -5.50 -11.28 19.10
C ALA A 151 -6.24 -9.96 18.89
N ASP A 152 -6.18 -9.06 19.86
CA ASP A 152 -6.81 -7.74 19.77
C ASP A 152 -6.23 -6.94 18.58
N LEU A 153 -4.90 -6.95 18.42
CA LEU A 153 -4.25 -6.26 17.30
C LEU A 153 -4.60 -6.88 15.94
N ALA A 154 -4.62 -8.21 15.82
CA ALA A 154 -4.98 -8.88 14.58
C ALA A 154 -6.42 -8.57 14.17
N ASN A 155 -7.35 -8.58 15.13
CA ASN A 155 -8.75 -8.21 14.91
C ASN A 155 -8.91 -6.72 14.58
N GLU A 156 -8.20 -5.82 15.26
CA GLU A 156 -8.22 -4.38 14.95
C GLU A 156 -7.73 -4.10 13.53
N LEU A 157 -6.64 -4.74 13.11
CA LEU A 157 -6.12 -4.61 11.75
C LEU A 157 -7.10 -5.15 10.70
N MET A 158 -7.72 -6.30 10.98
CA MET A 158 -8.77 -6.88 10.15
C MET A 158 -9.96 -5.93 9.98
N TYR A 159 -10.49 -5.37 11.07
CA TYR A 159 -11.59 -4.39 10.99
C TYR A 159 -11.17 -3.09 10.29
N THR A 160 -9.95 -2.60 10.55
CA THR A 160 -9.42 -1.41 9.88
C THR A 160 -9.33 -1.62 8.36
N VAL A 161 -8.93 -2.80 7.88
CA VAL A 161 -8.92 -3.15 6.45
C VAL A 161 -10.31 -3.02 5.85
N ILE A 162 -11.30 -3.66 6.48
CA ILE A 162 -12.68 -3.72 5.99
C ILE A 162 -13.28 -2.31 5.94
N GLU A 163 -13.13 -1.55 7.02
CA GLU A 163 -13.68 -0.19 7.12
C GLU A 163 -12.99 0.78 6.14
N GLN A 164 -11.66 0.71 6.00
CA GLN A 164 -10.93 1.54 5.05
C GLN A 164 -11.26 1.20 3.58
N SER A 165 -11.62 -0.05 3.29
CA SER A 165 -12.07 -0.44 1.96
C SER A 165 -13.43 0.15 1.65
N ARG A 166 -14.40 -0.05 2.57
CA ARG A 166 -15.77 0.47 2.46
C ARG A 166 -15.82 1.99 2.34
N SER A 167 -15.13 2.70 3.23
CA SER A 167 -15.07 4.17 3.22
C SER A 167 -14.47 4.70 1.90
N ARG A 168 -13.45 4.03 1.34
CA ARG A 168 -12.84 4.44 0.07
C ARG A 168 -13.74 4.16 -1.13
N SER A 169 -14.43 3.03 -1.17
CA SER A 169 -15.36 2.71 -2.25
C SER A 169 -16.51 3.73 -2.29
N ALA A 170 -17.15 3.97 -1.14
CA ALA A 170 -18.14 5.02 -0.94
C ALA A 170 -17.63 6.42 -1.29
N GLY A 171 -16.38 6.74 -0.94
CA GLY A 171 -15.73 8.00 -1.29
C GLY A 171 -15.60 8.20 -2.80
N ARG A 172 -15.06 7.20 -3.53
CA ARG A 172 -14.85 7.28 -4.98
C ARG A 172 -16.15 7.37 -5.77
N ALA A 173 -17.16 6.59 -5.39
CA ALA A 173 -18.47 6.63 -6.04
C ALA A 173 -19.10 8.03 -5.92
N ARG A 174 -19.04 8.61 -4.71
CA ARG A 174 -19.54 9.97 -4.45
C ARG A 174 -18.75 11.05 -5.21
N GLU A 175 -17.43 10.93 -5.25
CA GLU A 175 -16.57 11.87 -5.98
C GLU A 175 -16.86 11.84 -7.49
N THR A 176 -17.04 10.65 -8.04
CA THR A 176 -17.37 10.46 -9.46
C THR A 176 -18.75 11.04 -9.80
N LEU A 177 -19.74 10.83 -8.93
CA LEU A 177 -21.05 11.47 -9.09
C LEU A 177 -20.93 12.99 -9.06
N THR A 178 -20.26 13.54 -8.05
CA THR A 178 -20.09 14.99 -7.88
C THR A 178 -19.40 15.62 -9.09
N PHE A 179 -18.40 14.92 -9.66
CA PHE A 179 -17.73 15.37 -10.89
C PHE A 179 -18.70 15.49 -12.07
N PHE A 180 -19.48 14.43 -12.35
CA PHE A 180 -20.42 14.48 -13.48
C PHE A 180 -21.63 15.39 -13.24
N GLU A 181 -22.03 15.61 -11.98
CA GLU A 181 -23.02 16.63 -11.62
C GLU A 181 -22.53 18.03 -11.98
N GLY A 182 -21.32 18.40 -11.54
CA GLY A 182 -20.75 19.71 -11.85
C GLY A 182 -20.48 19.91 -13.35
N GLU A 183 -20.04 18.85 -14.04
CA GLU A 183 -19.78 18.92 -15.49
C GLU A 183 -21.08 19.03 -16.31
N ALA A 184 -22.16 18.38 -15.86
CA ALA A 184 -23.48 18.53 -16.48
C ALA A 184 -24.00 19.97 -16.35
N GLU A 185 -23.86 20.58 -15.17
CA GLU A 185 -24.26 21.96 -14.92
C GLU A 185 -23.43 22.93 -15.79
N ARG A 186 -22.10 22.79 -15.80
CA ARG A 186 -21.19 23.60 -16.61
C ARG A 186 -21.54 23.55 -18.10
N VAL A 187 -21.72 22.35 -18.67
CA VAL A 187 -22.04 22.21 -20.09
C VAL A 187 -23.46 22.71 -20.40
N SER A 188 -24.41 22.53 -19.48
CA SER A 188 -25.76 23.11 -19.64
C SER A 188 -25.73 24.63 -19.70
N GLU A 189 -24.91 25.29 -18.89
CA GLU A 189 -24.71 26.75 -18.96
C GLU A 189 -24.09 27.18 -20.29
N GLU A 190 -23.11 26.43 -20.81
CA GLU A 190 -22.49 26.68 -22.12
C GLU A 190 -23.49 26.53 -23.28
N ILE A 191 -24.38 25.53 -23.22
CA ILE A 191 -25.48 25.36 -24.17
C ILE A 191 -26.39 26.59 -24.15
N ASN A 192 -26.84 27.01 -22.97
CA ASN A 192 -27.72 28.17 -22.83
C ASN A 192 -27.07 29.46 -23.36
N ALA A 193 -25.77 29.65 -23.11
CA ALA A 193 -25.01 30.79 -23.62
C ALA A 193 -24.89 30.75 -25.16
N MET A 194 -24.63 29.58 -25.74
CA MET A 194 -24.55 29.38 -27.19
C MET A 194 -25.90 29.61 -27.87
N GLU A 195 -26.99 29.10 -27.29
CA GLU A 195 -28.36 29.35 -27.77
C GLU A 195 -28.69 30.85 -27.75
N ALA A 196 -28.32 31.56 -26.68
CA ALA A 196 -28.50 33.00 -26.59
C ALA A 196 -27.69 33.75 -27.66
N GLN A 197 -26.45 33.32 -27.92
CA GLN A 197 -25.59 33.88 -28.97
C GLN A 197 -26.15 33.65 -30.38
N ILE A 198 -26.67 32.44 -30.65
CA ILE A 198 -27.34 32.14 -31.92
C ILE A 198 -28.60 33.01 -32.07
N ALA A 199 -29.38 33.18 -31.00
CA ALA A 199 -30.58 34.01 -31.02
C ALA A 199 -30.26 35.50 -31.26
N SER A 200 -29.20 36.06 -30.67
CA SER A 200 -28.77 37.43 -30.95
C SER A 200 -28.26 37.57 -32.38
N TYR A 201 -27.43 36.62 -32.85
CA TYR A 201 -26.90 36.61 -34.20
C TYR A 201 -28.00 36.55 -35.28
N LYS A 202 -29.02 35.68 -35.08
CA LYS A 202 -30.20 35.60 -35.95
C LYS A 202 -31.01 36.89 -35.97
N ARG A 203 -31.09 37.60 -34.83
CA ARG A 203 -31.84 38.86 -34.70
C ARG A 203 -31.12 40.01 -35.42
N GLU A 204 -29.81 40.13 -35.24
CA GLU A 204 -28.98 41.16 -35.86
C GLU A 204 -28.91 41.00 -37.39
N ASN A 205 -28.92 39.76 -37.87
CA ASN A 205 -28.80 39.45 -39.30
C ASN A 205 -30.12 39.00 -39.95
N ALA A 206 -31.27 39.34 -39.36
CA ALA A 206 -32.58 38.83 -39.79
C ALA A 206 -32.90 39.03 -41.28
N ALA A 207 -32.42 40.14 -41.88
CA ALA A 207 -32.61 40.46 -43.28
C ALA A 207 -31.79 39.57 -44.24
N ALA A 208 -30.63 39.10 -43.80
CA ALA A 208 -29.71 38.26 -44.58
C ALA A 208 -30.03 36.75 -44.48
N LEU A 209 -30.91 36.34 -43.57
CA LEU A 209 -31.37 34.95 -43.44
C LEU A 209 -32.33 34.55 -44.58
N PRO A 210 -32.54 33.24 -44.86
CA PRO A 210 -33.39 32.79 -45.97
C PRO A 210 -34.80 33.40 -46.01
N GLY A 211 -35.44 33.58 -44.85
CA GLY A 211 -36.75 34.24 -44.75
C GLY A 211 -36.72 35.74 -45.04
N GLY A 212 -35.66 36.43 -44.62
CA GLY A 212 -35.43 37.85 -44.91
C GLY A 212 -35.06 38.10 -46.38
N LEU A 213 -34.24 37.23 -46.96
CA LEU A 213 -33.83 37.29 -48.36
C LEU A 213 -35.01 37.18 -49.33
N ALA A 214 -36.01 36.35 -49.01
CA ALA A 214 -37.23 36.29 -49.81
C ALA A 214 -37.93 37.66 -49.84
N SER A 215 -38.10 38.29 -48.68
CA SER A 215 -38.70 39.64 -48.58
C SER A 215 -37.85 40.70 -49.29
N LEU A 216 -36.53 40.63 -49.18
CA LEU A 216 -35.61 41.55 -49.86
C LEU A 216 -35.65 41.40 -51.39
N ARG A 217 -35.76 40.17 -51.90
CA ARG A 217 -35.90 39.91 -53.34
C ARG A 217 -37.21 40.44 -53.90
N ASP A 218 -38.32 40.29 -53.16
CA ASP A 218 -39.62 40.84 -53.54
C ASP A 218 -39.60 42.38 -53.55
N GLN A 219 -38.96 42.98 -52.54
CA GLN A 219 -38.73 44.42 -52.48
C GLN A 219 -37.83 44.90 -53.63
N LEU A 220 -36.76 44.16 -53.94
CA LEU A 220 -35.84 44.45 -55.03
C LEU A 220 -36.58 44.44 -56.38
N ALA A 221 -37.40 43.43 -56.65
CA ALA A 221 -38.20 43.35 -57.88
C ALA A 221 -39.15 44.56 -57.99
N THR A 222 -39.84 44.91 -56.90
CA THR A 222 -40.74 46.07 -56.85
C THR A 222 -39.99 47.39 -57.09
N LEU A 223 -38.80 47.56 -56.51
CA LEU A 223 -37.98 48.75 -56.68
C LEU A 223 -37.39 48.84 -58.09
N GLN A 224 -37.01 47.71 -58.69
CA GLN A 224 -36.55 47.64 -60.08
C GLN A 224 -37.67 48.03 -61.06
N ASP A 225 -38.90 47.57 -60.83
CA ASP A 225 -40.07 48.00 -61.61
C ASP A 225 -40.34 49.51 -61.47
N ASN A 226 -40.28 50.04 -60.24
CA ASN A 226 -40.43 51.47 -59.98
C ASN A 226 -39.33 52.31 -60.66
N LEU A 227 -38.09 51.81 -60.67
CA LEU A 227 -36.97 52.46 -61.36
C LEU A 227 -37.22 52.57 -62.86
N LEU A 228 -37.68 51.47 -63.47
CA LEU A 228 -38.00 51.42 -64.90
C LEU A 228 -39.16 52.35 -65.26
N GLN A 229 -40.16 52.46 -64.36
CA GLN A 229 -41.26 53.40 -64.51
C GLN A 229 -40.79 54.86 -64.41
N LEU A 230 -39.98 55.20 -63.41
CA LEU A 230 -39.38 56.53 -63.28
C LEU A 230 -38.54 56.92 -64.51
N ASP A 231 -37.79 55.97 -65.06
CA ASP A 231 -37.01 56.19 -66.30
C ASP A 231 -37.90 56.50 -67.50
N ARG A 232 -39.01 55.78 -67.65
CA ARG A 232 -40.00 56.06 -68.71
C ARG A 232 -40.65 57.42 -68.52
N ASP A 233 -41.01 57.78 -67.29
CA ASP A 233 -41.66 59.06 -66.98
C ASP A 233 -40.71 60.25 -67.22
N ILE A 234 -39.44 60.13 -66.84
CA ILE A 234 -38.40 61.14 -67.15
C ILE A 234 -38.25 61.32 -68.65
N VAL A 235 -38.10 60.24 -69.42
CA VAL A 235 -37.97 60.30 -70.89
C VAL A 235 -39.22 60.89 -71.53
N ALA A 236 -40.41 60.54 -71.05
CA ALA A 236 -41.67 61.08 -71.55
C ALA A 236 -41.83 62.58 -71.24
N LEU A 237 -41.39 63.04 -70.07
CA LEU A 237 -41.36 64.46 -69.71
C LEU A 237 -40.37 65.23 -70.59
N GLU A 238 -39.17 64.69 -70.82
CA GLU A 238 -38.15 65.31 -71.67
C GLU A 238 -38.60 65.40 -73.15
N ALA A 239 -39.27 64.37 -73.66
CA ALA A 239 -39.80 64.33 -75.03
C ALA A 239 -40.96 65.32 -75.29
N ASN A 240 -41.74 65.67 -74.25
CA ASN A 240 -42.87 66.61 -74.35
C ASN A 240 -42.46 68.10 -74.21
N SER A 241 -41.16 68.41 -74.22
CA SER A 241 -40.58 69.76 -74.01
C SER A 241 -41.02 70.86 -74.99
N SER A 242 -41.66 70.51 -76.11
CA SER A 242 -42.07 71.46 -77.15
C SER A 242 -43.29 72.33 -76.81
N ARG A 243 -43.98 72.13 -75.67
CA ARG A 243 -45.27 72.83 -75.36
C ARG A 243 -45.39 73.44 -73.95
N GLN A 244 -44.39 73.32 -73.07
CA GLN A 244 -44.49 73.70 -71.65
C GLN A 244 -43.40 74.71 -71.26
N ARG A 245 -43.61 75.51 -70.20
CA ARG A 245 -42.58 76.44 -69.68
C ARG A 245 -41.35 75.66 -69.20
N GLU A 246 -40.19 76.00 -69.76
CA GLU A 246 -38.91 75.31 -69.55
C GLU A 246 -38.54 75.13 -68.06
N GLU A 247 -38.78 76.15 -67.23
CA GLU A 247 -38.53 76.10 -65.78
C GLU A 247 -39.38 75.05 -65.02
N VAL A 248 -40.64 74.85 -65.42
CA VAL A 248 -41.55 73.91 -64.72
C VAL A 248 -41.16 72.48 -65.03
N LEU A 249 -40.80 72.21 -66.28
CA LEU A 249 -40.36 70.91 -66.76
C LEU A 249 -39.01 70.52 -66.14
N ALA A 250 -38.06 71.46 -66.08
CA ALA A 250 -36.77 71.27 -65.41
C ALA A 250 -36.96 70.89 -63.92
N ARG A 251 -37.90 71.52 -63.22
CA ARG A 251 -38.20 71.21 -61.81
C ARG A 251 -38.82 69.82 -61.62
N GLN A 252 -39.74 69.41 -62.50
CA GLN A 252 -40.32 68.07 -62.46
C GLN A 252 -39.30 66.97 -62.75
N VAL A 253 -38.48 67.15 -63.78
CA VAL A 253 -37.40 66.22 -64.12
C VAL A 253 -36.38 66.13 -63.00
N ALA A 254 -36.00 67.26 -62.37
CA ALA A 254 -35.11 67.26 -61.22
C ALA A 254 -35.66 66.44 -60.04
N LEU A 255 -36.94 66.61 -59.71
CA LEU A 255 -37.61 65.83 -58.66
C LEU A 255 -37.63 64.32 -58.97
N MET A 256 -37.95 63.94 -60.20
CA MET A 256 -37.95 62.53 -60.59
C MET A 256 -36.55 61.91 -60.60
N ARG A 257 -35.52 62.68 -60.98
CA ARG A 257 -34.13 62.24 -60.88
C ARG A 257 -33.69 62.07 -59.43
N GLU A 258 -34.15 62.92 -58.52
CA GLU A 258 -33.91 62.76 -57.07
C GLU A 258 -34.59 61.48 -56.54
N GLN A 259 -35.86 61.24 -56.90
CA GLN A 259 -36.56 59.99 -56.56
C GLN A 259 -35.85 58.75 -57.13
N LYS A 260 -35.40 58.83 -58.39
CA LYS A 260 -34.62 57.77 -59.02
C LYS A 260 -33.33 57.48 -58.24
N ALA A 261 -32.59 58.52 -57.85
CA ALA A 261 -31.36 58.35 -57.08
C ALA A 261 -31.63 57.67 -55.71
N LEU A 262 -32.73 58.01 -55.04
CA LEU A 262 -33.15 57.37 -53.79
C LEU A 262 -33.46 55.87 -53.99
N VAL A 263 -34.21 55.53 -55.04
CA VAL A 263 -34.53 54.14 -55.39
C VAL A 263 -33.27 53.36 -55.74
N GLN A 264 -32.35 53.94 -56.52
CA GLN A 264 -31.06 53.32 -56.84
C GLN A 264 -30.21 53.07 -55.60
N SER A 265 -30.17 54.02 -54.67
CA SER A 265 -29.47 53.84 -53.40
C SER A 265 -30.05 52.68 -52.59
N ARG A 266 -31.39 52.54 -52.56
CA ARG A 266 -32.06 51.45 -51.84
C ARG A 266 -31.83 50.09 -52.51
N ILE A 267 -31.84 50.05 -53.84
CA ILE A 267 -31.49 48.85 -54.62
C ILE A 267 -30.08 48.39 -54.27
N ALA A 268 -29.10 49.30 -54.31
CA ALA A 268 -27.70 48.97 -54.00
C ALA A 268 -27.51 48.45 -52.56
N GLU A 269 -28.23 49.02 -51.59
CA GLU A 269 -28.23 48.54 -50.18
C GLU A 269 -28.76 47.11 -50.08
N ILE A 270 -29.87 46.80 -50.76
CA ILE A 270 -30.48 45.46 -50.76
C ILE A 270 -29.58 44.45 -51.46
N GLU A 271 -29.01 44.81 -52.62
CA GLU A 271 -28.08 43.96 -53.36
C GLU A 271 -26.85 43.62 -52.51
N GLN A 272 -26.32 44.59 -51.77
CA GLN A 272 -25.20 44.37 -50.84
C GLN A 272 -25.57 43.38 -49.73
N THR A 273 -26.75 43.51 -49.12
CA THR A 273 -27.21 42.54 -48.10
C THR A 273 -27.38 41.13 -48.67
N ILE A 274 -27.86 41.00 -49.91
CA ILE A 274 -27.98 39.71 -50.60
C ILE A 274 -26.61 39.08 -50.86
N LEU A 275 -25.59 39.89 -51.16
CA LEU A 275 -24.21 39.43 -51.37
C LEU A 275 -23.53 38.97 -50.07
N GLU A 276 -23.86 39.60 -48.95
CA GLU A 276 -23.31 39.25 -47.62
C GLU A 276 -23.99 38.02 -47.00
N ALA A 277 -25.18 37.66 -47.46
CA ALA A 277 -25.96 36.57 -46.88
C ALA A 277 -25.28 35.18 -46.82
N PRO A 278 -24.51 34.73 -47.83
CA PRO A 278 -23.79 33.45 -47.74
C PRO A 278 -22.75 33.42 -46.60
N GLU A 279 -22.12 34.55 -46.30
CA GLU A 279 -21.18 34.68 -45.17
C GLU A 279 -21.93 34.51 -43.85
N VAL A 280 -23.06 35.22 -43.72
CA VAL A 280 -23.92 35.18 -42.54
C VAL A 280 -24.41 33.77 -42.24
N GLU A 281 -24.90 33.07 -43.28
CA GLU A 281 -25.41 31.70 -43.17
C GLU A 281 -24.32 30.70 -42.77
N ARG A 282 -23.10 30.87 -43.30
CA ARG A 282 -21.97 30.02 -42.91
C ARG A 282 -21.58 30.23 -41.46
N GLU A 283 -21.52 31.48 -41.00
CA GLU A 283 -21.21 31.76 -39.59
C GLU A 283 -22.28 31.18 -38.66
N LEU A 284 -23.56 31.35 -39.02
CA LEU A 284 -24.68 30.73 -38.30
C LEU A 284 -24.54 29.21 -38.25
N SER A 285 -24.29 28.56 -39.39
CA SER A 285 -24.06 27.12 -39.48
C SER A 285 -22.86 26.68 -38.64
N GLY A 286 -21.87 27.54 -38.45
CA GLY A 286 -20.73 27.32 -37.55
C GLY A 286 -21.15 27.33 -36.08
N LEU A 287 -22.00 28.27 -35.67
CA LEU A 287 -22.54 28.35 -34.32
C LEU A 287 -23.48 27.17 -34.02
N GLU A 288 -24.36 26.82 -34.95
CA GLU A 288 -25.30 25.69 -34.80
C GLU A 288 -24.56 24.37 -34.64
N ARG A 289 -23.51 24.11 -35.43
CA ARG A 289 -22.67 22.91 -35.24
C ARG A 289 -22.01 22.85 -33.85
N ARG A 290 -21.56 23.99 -33.31
CA ARG A 290 -20.98 24.03 -31.95
C ARG A 290 -22.03 23.75 -30.88
N LEU A 291 -23.26 24.22 -31.08
CA LEU A 291 -24.38 23.89 -30.21
C LEU A 291 -24.66 22.37 -30.23
N ASP A 292 -24.69 21.76 -31.42
CA ASP A 292 -24.89 20.32 -31.57
C ASP A 292 -23.78 19.51 -30.86
N GLU A 293 -22.51 19.92 -31.00
CA GLU A 293 -21.36 19.32 -30.30
C GLU A 293 -21.52 19.38 -28.77
N LEU A 294 -21.94 20.54 -28.23
CA LEU A 294 -22.20 20.70 -26.79
C LEU A 294 -23.37 19.82 -26.32
N GLN A 295 -24.43 19.70 -27.12
CA GLN A 295 -25.58 18.84 -26.82
C GLN A 295 -25.20 17.36 -26.81
N GLU A 296 -24.37 16.91 -27.76
CA GLU A 296 -23.85 15.55 -27.79
C GLU A 296 -22.99 15.26 -26.54
N GLN A 297 -22.09 16.20 -26.20
CA GLN A 297 -21.27 16.11 -24.99
C GLN A 297 -22.13 16.02 -23.73
N TYR A 298 -23.15 16.87 -23.61
CA TYR A 298 -24.10 16.85 -22.50
C TYR A 298 -24.84 15.50 -22.39
N GLY A 299 -25.24 14.91 -23.52
CA GLY A 299 -25.84 13.58 -23.55
C GLY A 299 -24.93 12.48 -23.03
N VAL A 300 -23.64 12.52 -23.37
CA VAL A 300 -22.63 11.58 -22.83
C VAL A 300 -22.46 11.78 -21.33
N ILE A 301 -22.30 13.02 -20.87
CA ILE A 301 -22.13 13.35 -19.44
C ILE A 301 -23.35 12.89 -18.64
N THR A 302 -24.56 13.16 -19.11
CA THR A 302 -25.80 12.78 -18.42
C THR A 302 -25.93 11.26 -18.27
N ARG A 303 -25.55 10.51 -19.30
CA ARG A 303 -25.51 9.04 -19.23
C ARG A 303 -24.47 8.54 -18.23
N ARG A 304 -23.26 9.11 -18.25
CA ARG A 304 -22.20 8.78 -17.26
C ARG A 304 -22.59 9.17 -15.83
N LYS A 305 -23.30 10.28 -15.66
CA LYS A 305 -23.89 10.69 -14.38
C LYS A 305 -24.88 9.63 -13.88
N ALA A 306 -25.80 9.17 -14.73
CA ALA A 306 -26.76 8.13 -14.36
C ALA A 306 -26.07 6.80 -13.98
N GLU A 307 -25.00 6.42 -14.70
CA GLU A 307 -24.15 5.28 -14.34
C GLU A 307 -23.49 5.48 -12.96
N ALA A 308 -22.96 6.68 -12.69
CA ALA A 308 -22.34 7.02 -11.40
C ALA A 308 -23.36 7.05 -10.23
N GLU A 309 -24.57 7.58 -10.46
CA GLU A 309 -25.68 7.55 -9.50
C GLU A 309 -26.07 6.11 -9.15
N MET A 310 -26.15 5.23 -10.17
CA MET A 310 -26.41 3.81 -9.96
C MET A 310 -25.26 3.15 -9.17
N GLY A 311 -24.00 3.46 -9.50
CA GLY A 311 -22.84 3.00 -8.75
C GLY A 311 -22.87 3.41 -7.27
N GLN A 312 -23.18 4.68 -6.98
CA GLN A 312 -23.35 5.15 -5.61
C GLN A 312 -24.50 4.44 -4.89
N MET A 313 -25.64 4.24 -5.56
CA MET A 313 -26.79 3.54 -4.98
C MET A 313 -26.46 2.07 -4.64
N LEU A 314 -25.68 1.39 -5.48
CA LEU A 314 -25.23 0.02 -5.23
C LEU A 314 -24.23 -0.05 -4.06
N GLU A 315 -23.35 0.95 -3.93
CA GLU A 315 -22.43 1.09 -2.81
C GLU A 315 -23.17 1.37 -1.48
N ASP A 316 -24.18 2.25 -1.49
CA ASP A 316 -25.04 2.52 -0.33
C ASP A 316 -25.82 1.27 0.11
N ARG A 317 -26.18 0.40 -0.85
CA ARG A 317 -26.83 -0.91 -0.60
C ARG A 317 -25.83 -2.03 -0.28
N GLN A 318 -24.53 -1.76 -0.21
CA GLN A 318 -23.46 -2.73 0.08
C GLN A 318 -23.37 -3.90 -0.92
N GLN A 319 -23.63 -3.67 -2.21
CA GLN A 319 -23.62 -4.70 -3.26
C GLN A 319 -22.32 -4.74 -4.11
N MET A 320 -21.25 -4.05 -3.67
CA MET A 320 -19.96 -3.95 -4.36
C MET A 320 -18.88 -4.86 -3.72
N ASP A 321 -17.71 -5.00 -4.38
CA ASP A 321 -16.54 -5.80 -3.95
C ASP A 321 -16.39 -5.78 -2.42
N ARG A 322 -16.58 -6.93 -1.76
CA ARG A 322 -16.69 -6.99 -0.30
C ARG A 322 -15.45 -7.60 0.32
N PHE A 323 -14.86 -6.87 1.26
CA PHE A 323 -13.94 -7.48 2.22
C PHE A 323 -14.80 -8.04 3.36
N GLU A 324 -14.86 -9.36 3.48
CA GLU A 324 -15.63 -10.06 4.49
C GLU A 324 -14.74 -10.67 5.55
N VAL A 325 -15.24 -10.73 6.78
CA VAL A 325 -14.58 -11.50 7.83
C VAL A 325 -14.81 -12.97 7.56
N LEU A 326 -13.75 -13.70 7.23
CA LEU A 326 -13.80 -15.16 7.13
C LEU A 326 -13.51 -15.81 8.48
N GLU A 327 -12.43 -15.36 9.14
CA GLU A 327 -12.01 -15.88 10.44
C GLU A 327 -11.42 -14.76 11.30
N THR A 328 -11.90 -14.60 12.53
CA THR A 328 -11.34 -13.65 13.50
C THR A 328 -10.17 -14.27 14.24
N ALA A 329 -9.17 -13.46 14.62
CA ALA A 329 -8.05 -13.92 15.42
C ALA A 329 -8.49 -14.33 16.83
N LEU A 330 -8.16 -15.56 17.23
CA LEU A 330 -8.39 -16.08 18.57
C LEU A 330 -7.16 -15.88 19.46
N VAL A 331 -7.35 -15.84 20.77
CA VAL A 331 -6.26 -15.77 21.74
C VAL A 331 -5.48 -17.09 21.74
N PRO A 332 -4.19 -17.09 21.38
CA PRO A 332 -3.41 -18.32 21.30
C PRO A 332 -3.07 -18.88 22.69
N GLU A 333 -3.40 -20.15 22.92
CA GLU A 333 -3.12 -20.82 24.20
C GLU A 333 -1.65 -21.25 24.36
N VAL A 334 -0.98 -21.50 23.22
CA VAL A 334 0.40 -22.00 23.17
C VAL A 334 1.32 -20.98 22.50
N PRO A 335 2.55 -20.78 23.01
CA PRO A 335 3.49 -19.88 22.38
C PRO A 335 4.09 -20.52 21.12
N ALA A 336 4.24 -19.72 20.06
CA ALA A 336 4.94 -20.08 18.82
C ALA A 336 6.46 -20.18 19.02
N SER A 337 7.01 -19.54 20.08
CA SER A 337 8.43 -19.63 20.42
C SER A 337 8.89 -21.09 20.62
N GLY A 338 10.10 -21.42 20.14
CA GLY A 338 10.66 -22.76 20.23
C GLY A 338 10.57 -23.36 21.63
N SER A 339 10.23 -24.65 21.73
CA SER A 339 9.97 -25.27 23.04
C SER A 339 11.21 -25.18 23.95
N ARG A 340 11.06 -24.60 25.14
CA ARG A 340 12.12 -24.49 26.16
C ARG A 340 12.85 -25.82 26.41
N LYS A 341 12.11 -26.93 26.31
CA LYS A 341 12.64 -28.30 26.41
C LYS A 341 13.67 -28.63 25.33
N LYS A 342 13.44 -28.24 24.07
CA LYS A 342 14.38 -28.44 22.95
C LYS A 342 15.68 -27.65 23.18
N LEU A 343 15.57 -26.39 23.62
CA LEU A 343 16.76 -25.57 23.90
C LEU A 343 17.57 -26.14 25.08
N ALA A 344 16.90 -26.56 26.15
CA ALA A 344 17.53 -27.21 27.30
C ALA A 344 18.21 -28.54 26.92
N MET A 345 17.57 -29.34 26.06
CA MET A 345 18.16 -30.59 25.55
C MET A 345 19.40 -30.31 24.70
N LEU A 346 19.32 -29.37 23.75
CA LEU A 346 20.45 -29.00 22.89
C LEU A 346 21.65 -28.48 23.70
N GLY A 347 21.42 -27.58 24.66
CA GLY A 347 22.50 -27.08 25.51
C GLY A 347 23.01 -28.15 26.47
N GLY A 348 22.16 -29.06 26.95
CA GLY A 348 22.55 -30.24 27.71
C GLY A 348 23.50 -31.15 26.92
N VAL A 349 23.15 -31.54 25.69
CA VAL A 349 24.03 -32.32 24.81
C VAL A 349 25.33 -31.57 24.52
N GLY A 350 25.24 -30.27 24.21
CA GLY A 350 26.42 -29.42 24.00
C GLY A 350 27.36 -29.40 25.19
N SER A 351 26.83 -29.37 26.42
CA SER A 351 27.63 -29.38 27.65
C SER A 351 28.38 -30.71 27.87
N VAL A 352 27.80 -31.84 27.49
CA VAL A 352 28.46 -33.16 27.55
C VAL A 352 29.63 -33.20 26.56
N ILE A 353 29.40 -32.76 25.33
CA ILE A 353 30.43 -32.73 24.29
C ILE A 353 31.59 -31.82 24.72
N ALA A 354 31.29 -30.62 25.23
CA ALA A 354 32.29 -29.69 25.74
C ALA A 354 33.06 -30.26 26.94
N ALA A 355 32.39 -30.94 27.87
CA ALA A 355 33.03 -31.56 29.03
C ALA A 355 33.98 -32.69 28.63
N VAL A 356 33.58 -33.54 27.69
CA VAL A 356 34.43 -34.62 27.13
C VAL A 356 35.62 -34.02 26.37
N GLY A 357 35.39 -33.01 25.53
CA GLY A 357 36.45 -32.31 24.80
C GLY A 357 37.48 -31.67 25.74
N LEU A 358 37.02 -30.98 26.79
CA LEU A 358 37.90 -30.40 27.79
C LEU A 358 38.70 -31.47 28.55
N ALA A 359 38.05 -32.58 28.93
CA ALA A 359 38.75 -33.70 29.56
C ALA A 359 39.83 -34.30 28.66
N PHE A 360 39.57 -34.38 27.36
CA PHE A 360 40.53 -34.84 26.36
C PHE A 360 41.72 -33.88 26.23
N VAL A 361 41.48 -32.57 26.13
CA VAL A 361 42.53 -31.53 26.08
C VAL A 361 43.39 -31.57 27.35
N VAL A 362 42.78 -31.67 28.53
CA VAL A 362 43.50 -31.77 29.82
C VAL A 362 44.36 -33.03 29.90
N GLU A 363 43.94 -34.13 29.27
CA GLU A 363 44.75 -35.35 29.21
C GLU A 363 45.92 -35.20 28.23
N LEU A 364 45.71 -34.57 27.07
CA LEU A 364 46.78 -34.27 26.09
C LEU A 364 47.86 -33.34 26.66
N MET A 365 47.49 -32.37 27.51
CA MET A 365 48.44 -31.45 28.13
C MET A 365 49.31 -32.09 29.22
N ASN A 366 48.97 -33.28 29.71
CA ASN A 366 49.75 -33.97 30.76
C ASN A 366 50.05 -35.43 30.37
N PRO A 367 50.95 -35.64 29.40
CA PRO A 367 51.27 -36.95 28.89
C PRO A 367 52.15 -37.74 29.89
N ALA A 368 51.51 -38.47 30.80
CA ALA A 368 52.21 -39.35 31.74
C ALA A 368 52.08 -40.83 31.30
N ILE A 369 53.19 -41.56 31.29
CA ILE A 369 53.21 -43.02 31.09
C ILE A 369 52.65 -43.68 32.35
N ARG A 370 51.50 -44.36 32.26
CA ARG A 370 50.77 -44.86 33.44
C ARG A 370 50.41 -46.35 33.39
N SER A 371 50.76 -47.05 32.32
CA SER A 371 50.56 -48.49 32.16
C SER A 371 51.85 -49.17 31.71
N ALA A 372 52.05 -50.42 32.12
CA ALA A 372 53.16 -51.27 31.70
C ALA A 372 53.23 -51.37 30.16
N VAL A 373 52.07 -51.53 29.51
CA VAL A 373 51.93 -51.59 28.06
C VAL A 373 52.29 -50.25 27.39
N GLN A 374 51.97 -49.12 28.03
CA GLN A 374 52.33 -47.79 27.53
C GLN A 374 53.84 -47.52 27.68
N MET A 375 54.44 -48.03 28.76
CA MET A 375 55.88 -47.93 29.01
C MET A 375 56.67 -48.75 27.99
N GLU A 376 56.25 -49.99 27.75
CA GLU A 376 56.86 -50.88 26.77
C GLU A 376 56.78 -50.31 25.35
N ARG A 377 55.64 -49.74 24.97
CA ARG A 377 55.46 -49.11 23.64
C ARG A 377 56.22 -47.79 23.49
N ALA A 378 56.25 -46.95 24.52
CA ALA A 378 56.85 -45.62 24.43
C ALA A 378 58.38 -45.64 24.58
N LEU A 379 58.91 -46.60 25.35
CA LEU A 379 60.32 -46.66 25.73
C LEU A 379 61.02 -47.94 25.26
N GLY A 380 60.31 -48.90 24.66
CA GLY A 380 60.87 -50.18 24.18
C GLY A 380 61.31 -51.15 25.28
N MET A 381 60.92 -50.90 26.54
CA MET A 381 61.36 -51.66 27.70
C MET A 381 60.20 -52.41 28.36
N GLN A 382 60.34 -53.73 28.55
CA GLN A 382 59.34 -54.56 29.21
C GLN A 382 59.47 -54.45 30.74
N PRO A 383 58.46 -53.94 31.47
CA PRO A 383 58.54 -53.80 32.91
C PRO A 383 58.34 -55.16 33.61
N VAL A 384 59.29 -55.53 34.49
CA VAL A 384 59.31 -56.84 35.19
C VAL A 384 58.44 -56.85 36.45
N VAL A 385 58.38 -55.73 37.18
CA VAL A 385 57.59 -55.59 38.42
C VAL A 385 56.91 -54.23 38.45
N ALA A 386 55.59 -54.22 38.69
CA ALA A 386 54.82 -53.01 38.93
C ALA A 386 54.67 -52.78 40.44
N ILE A 387 55.31 -51.74 40.97
CA ILE A 387 55.18 -51.37 42.39
C ILE A 387 53.94 -50.48 42.56
N PRO A 388 52.92 -50.90 43.33
CA PRO A 388 51.77 -50.06 43.59
C PRO A 388 52.17 -48.86 44.44
N THR A 389 51.84 -47.66 43.98
CA THR A 389 52.07 -46.44 44.78
C THR A 389 51.03 -46.34 45.89
N ILE A 390 51.46 -46.55 47.14
CA ILE A 390 50.61 -46.35 48.32
C ILE A 390 50.56 -44.85 48.63
N LYS A 391 49.47 -44.19 48.20
CA LYS A 391 49.25 -42.76 48.46
C LYS A 391 48.96 -42.52 49.94
N THR A 392 49.70 -41.62 50.58
CA THR A 392 49.52 -41.27 52.00
C THR A 392 48.25 -40.43 52.24
N ARG A 393 47.71 -40.45 53.47
CA ARG A 393 46.50 -39.66 53.84
C ARG A 393 46.65 -38.15 53.53
N ARG A 394 47.86 -37.59 53.66
CA ARG A 394 48.17 -36.17 53.38
C ARG A 394 48.09 -35.83 51.89
N GLU A 395 48.54 -36.72 51.01
CA GLU A 395 48.43 -36.57 49.55
C GLU A 395 47.00 -36.72 49.03
N ARG A 396 46.20 -37.62 49.62
CA ARG A 396 44.77 -37.75 49.29
C ARG A 396 44.00 -36.45 49.60
N ARG A 397 44.30 -35.81 50.74
CA ARG A 397 43.67 -34.55 51.17
C ARG A 397 44.08 -33.37 50.27
N GLY A 398 45.35 -33.27 49.88
CA GLY A 398 45.86 -32.24 48.96
C GLY A 398 45.30 -32.34 47.54
N ARG A 399 45.01 -33.56 47.05
CA ARG A 399 44.37 -33.78 45.75
C ARG A 399 42.90 -33.36 45.74
N GLY A 400 42.19 -33.60 46.84
CA GLY A 400 40.82 -33.12 47.05
C GLY A 400 40.75 -31.59 47.05
N LEU A 401 41.68 -30.91 47.75
CA LEU A 401 41.77 -29.45 47.71
C LEU A 401 42.12 -28.91 46.32
N ARG A 402 43.02 -29.54 45.55
CA ARG A 402 43.35 -29.10 44.19
C ARG A 402 42.18 -29.29 43.22
N LEU A 403 41.41 -30.38 43.37
CA LEU A 403 40.18 -30.60 42.60
C LEU A 403 39.10 -29.57 42.98
N LEU A 404 38.92 -29.31 44.27
CA LEU A 404 38.02 -28.25 44.76
C LEU A 404 38.46 -26.87 44.26
N ALA A 405 39.76 -26.57 44.27
CA ALA A 405 40.31 -25.32 43.75
C ALA A 405 40.13 -25.19 42.23
N LEU A 406 40.24 -26.29 41.47
CA LEU A 406 40.04 -26.31 40.01
C LEU A 406 38.56 -26.17 39.65
N VAL A 407 37.67 -26.82 40.42
CA VAL A 407 36.21 -26.63 40.30
C VAL A 407 35.82 -25.22 40.71
N ALA A 408 36.38 -24.69 41.79
CA ALA A 408 36.16 -23.31 42.22
C ALA A 408 36.72 -22.31 41.21
N SER A 409 37.86 -22.59 40.56
CA SER A 409 38.41 -21.73 39.52
C SER A 409 37.62 -21.80 38.22
N LEU A 410 37.11 -22.97 37.83
CA LEU A 410 36.19 -23.11 36.69
C LEU A 410 34.85 -22.43 36.96
N ALA A 411 34.32 -22.56 38.18
CA ALA A 411 33.13 -21.83 38.61
C ALA A 411 33.39 -20.32 38.62
N ALA A 412 34.55 -19.86 39.14
CA ALA A 412 34.96 -18.46 39.16
C ALA A 412 35.13 -17.87 37.75
N VAL A 413 35.78 -18.61 36.84
CA VAL A 413 35.93 -18.23 35.42
C VAL A 413 34.57 -18.24 34.73
N GLY A 414 33.70 -19.20 35.03
CA GLY A 414 32.32 -19.22 34.55
C GLY A 414 31.54 -17.98 35.00
N THR A 415 31.64 -17.61 36.28
CA THR A 415 31.02 -16.38 36.82
C THR A 415 31.69 -15.09 36.32
N ALA A 416 32.98 -15.10 36.03
CA ALA A 416 33.69 -13.95 35.47
C ALA A 416 33.38 -13.74 33.99
N ALA A 417 33.29 -14.82 33.20
CA ALA A 417 32.79 -14.79 31.83
C ALA A 417 31.31 -14.35 31.79
N PHE A 418 30.51 -14.79 32.76
CA PHE A 418 29.13 -14.33 32.95
C PHE A 418 29.06 -12.82 33.25
N ARG A 419 29.96 -12.27 34.06
CA ARG A 419 30.07 -10.82 34.29
C ARG A 419 30.57 -10.04 33.06
N LEU A 420 31.63 -10.50 32.40
CA LEU A 420 32.24 -9.81 31.26
C LEU A 420 31.37 -9.81 30.00
N LEU A 421 30.56 -10.85 29.78
CA LEU A 421 29.53 -10.81 28.73
C LEU A 421 28.32 -9.97 29.14
N GLY A 422 28.07 -9.80 30.44
CA GLY A 422 27.03 -8.94 30.99
C GLY A 422 27.27 -7.44 30.73
N ASP A 423 28.53 -6.98 30.69
CA ASP A 423 28.85 -5.56 30.47
C ASP A 423 28.60 -5.06 29.03
N ARG A 424 28.37 -5.97 28.07
CA ARG A 424 28.02 -5.60 26.68
C ARG A 424 26.51 -5.50 26.41
N ILE A 425 25.67 -5.84 27.38
CA ILE A 425 24.22 -5.75 27.28
C ILE A 425 23.72 -5.04 28.55
N PRO A 426 23.11 -3.84 28.46
CA PRO A 426 22.81 -3.03 29.64
C PRO A 426 21.62 -3.62 30.44
N TRP A 427 21.88 -4.58 31.32
CA TRP A 427 20.88 -5.19 32.21
C TRP A 427 20.56 -4.34 33.46
N GLN A 428 21.19 -3.17 33.61
CA GLN A 428 20.97 -2.29 34.77
C GLN A 428 19.53 -1.79 34.89
N MET A 429 18.79 -1.69 33.77
CA MET A 429 17.35 -1.34 33.80
C MET A 429 16.44 -2.48 34.26
N LEU A 430 16.90 -3.74 34.24
CA LEU A 430 16.07 -4.91 34.57
C LEU A 430 16.18 -5.34 36.03
N VAL A 431 17.28 -5.02 36.71
CA VAL A 431 17.52 -5.42 38.11
C VAL A 431 16.77 -4.52 39.10
N GLU A 432 16.58 -3.23 38.79
CA GLU A 432 15.80 -2.32 39.66
C GLU A 432 14.30 -2.62 39.68
N LYS A 433 13.76 -3.33 38.68
CA LYS A 433 12.36 -3.78 38.65
C LYS A 433 12.11 -5.10 39.39
N LEU A 434 13.15 -5.77 39.91
CA LEU A 434 13.11 -7.12 40.48
C LEU A 434 13.33 -7.20 42.00
N LEU A 435 13.49 -6.08 42.71
CA LEU A 435 13.51 -6.05 44.18
C LEU A 435 12.21 -5.43 44.73
N PRO A 436 11.22 -6.24 45.18
CA PRO A 436 10.16 -5.71 46.01
C PRO A 436 10.74 -5.23 47.35
N ARG A 437 10.51 -3.95 47.67
CA ARG A 437 10.67 -3.43 49.03
C ARG A 437 9.74 -4.20 49.96
N ALA A 438 10.29 -5.06 50.82
CA ALA A 438 9.61 -5.60 51.97
C ALA A 438 10.35 -5.21 53.25
N ALA A 439 9.69 -4.36 54.04
CA ALA A 439 9.74 -4.18 55.49
C ALA A 439 11.10 -4.29 56.22
N GLN A 440 11.55 -3.15 56.76
CA GLN A 440 12.26 -3.14 58.04
C GLN A 440 11.22 -2.96 59.17
N PRO A 441 11.46 -3.52 60.37
CA PRO A 441 10.52 -3.50 61.48
C PRO A 441 10.24 -2.10 62.02
#